data_AF-A0A6I9S7B3-F1
#
_entry.id   AF-A0A6I9S7B3-F1
#
_cell.length_a   1.000
_cell.length_b   1.000
_cell.length_c   1.000
_cell.angle_alpha   90.00
_cell.angle_beta   90.00
_cell.angle_gamma   90.00
#
_symmetry.space_group_name_H-M   'P 1'
#
loop_
_entity.id
_entity.type
_entity.pdbx_description
1 polymer ?
#
loop_
_entity_poly.entity_id
_entity_poly.type
_entity_poly.pdbx_seq_one_letter_code
_entity_poly.pdbx_strand_id
1 'polypeptide(L)'
;MSYGPGLQSLIDQTISVITNDGRHIVVIGPAELVLNGILKGFDQATNIILDESHERVYSTKEGVQQLVLGLYIIREVLWEN
;
A
#
# COMPACT_ATOMS: atom_id res chain seq x y z
N MET A 1 24.38 -10.57 -2.33
CA MET A 1 23.23 -11.48 -2.14
C MET A 1 22.03 -10.83 -2.84
N SER A 2 21.51 -11.39 -3.94
CA SER A 2 20.30 -10.83 -4.57
C SER A 2 19.07 -11.46 -3.92
N TYR A 3 18.36 -10.66 -3.14
CA TYR A 3 17.16 -11.04 -2.40
C TYR A 3 15.97 -11.27 -3.34
N GLY A 4 15.75 -12.50 -3.80
CA GLY A 4 14.53 -12.89 -4.52
C GLY A 4 14.15 -12.01 -5.73
N PRO A 5 12.94 -12.15 -6.29
CA PRO A 5 12.49 -11.36 -7.45
C PRO A 5 12.14 -9.88 -7.13
N GLY A 6 12.50 -9.37 -5.93
CA GLY A 6 12.13 -8.01 -5.48
C GLY A 6 10.61 -7.74 -5.56
N LEU A 7 10.23 -6.46 -5.53
CA LEU A 7 8.84 -6.04 -5.78
C LEU A 7 8.45 -6.09 -7.26
N GLN A 8 9.40 -6.40 -8.16
CA GLN A 8 9.18 -6.40 -9.60
C GLN A 8 8.06 -7.35 -10.03
N SER A 9 7.99 -8.52 -9.38
CA SER A 9 6.94 -9.50 -9.66
C SER A 9 5.54 -9.00 -9.27
N LEU A 10 5.43 -7.99 -8.41
CA LEU A 10 4.17 -7.44 -7.89
C LEU A 10 3.70 -6.19 -8.65
N ILE A 11 4.44 -5.72 -9.66
CA ILE A 11 4.00 -4.62 -10.53
C ILE A 11 2.66 -4.99 -11.18
N ASP A 12 1.77 -4.01 -11.24
CA ASP A 12 0.38 -4.14 -11.72
C ASP A 12 -0.46 -5.16 -10.96
N GLN A 13 0.03 -5.65 -9.81
CA GLN A 13 -0.76 -6.47 -8.90
C GLN A 13 -1.38 -5.62 -7.79
N THR A 14 -2.49 -6.15 -7.29
CA THR A 14 -3.10 -5.74 -6.03
C THR A 14 -2.19 -6.12 -4.87
N ILE A 15 -1.84 -5.15 -4.02
CA ILE A 15 -1.00 -5.38 -2.83
C ILE A 15 -1.60 -4.73 -1.58
N SER A 16 -1.44 -5.36 -0.41
CA SER A 16 -1.66 -4.69 0.87
C SER A 16 -0.33 -4.18 1.42
N VAL A 17 -0.33 -2.94 1.91
CA VAL A 17 0.84 -2.29 2.51
C VAL A 17 0.52 -1.93 3.95
N ILE A 18 1.38 -2.37 4.86
CA ILE A 18 1.40 -1.93 6.25
C ILE A 18 2.63 -1.05 6.44
N THR A 19 2.42 0.18 6.90
CA THR A 19 3.50 1.12 7.22
C THR A 19 3.92 0.98 8.69
N ASN A 20 5.11 1.49 9.01
CA ASN A 20 5.68 1.38 10.36
C ASN A 20 4.88 2.15 11.45
N ASP A 21 4.09 3.15 11.07
CA ASP A 21 3.17 3.86 11.95
C ASP A 21 1.81 3.13 12.09
N GLY A 22 1.69 1.92 11.54
CA GLY A 22 0.51 1.06 11.69
C GLY A 22 -0.64 1.39 10.74
N ARG A 23 -0.43 2.23 9.72
CA ARG A 23 -1.44 2.48 8.70
C ARG A 23 -1.54 1.29 7.77
N HIS A 24 -2.78 0.95 7.43
CA HIS A 24 -3.08 -0.13 6.50
C HIS A 24 -3.56 0.48 5.19
N ILE A 25 -2.68 0.52 4.21
CA ILE A 25 -3.02 0.94 2.84
C ILE A 25 -3.39 -0.33 2.09
N VAL A 26 -4.71 -0.53 1.96
CA VAL A 26 -5.31 -1.79 1.51
C VAL A 26 -5.60 -1.75 0.04
N VAL A 27 -5.31 -2.88 -0.59
CA VAL A 27 -5.91 -3.29 -1.85
C VAL A 27 -6.37 -4.72 -1.66
N ILE A 28 -7.68 -4.90 -1.60
CA ILE A 28 -8.29 -6.22 -1.57
C ILE A 28 -9.41 -6.22 -2.62
N GLY A 29 -9.29 -7.12 -3.59
CA GLY A 29 -10.44 -7.67 -4.31
C GLY A 29 -10.33 -9.20 -4.35
N PRO A 30 -11.43 -9.95 -4.55
CA PRO A 30 -12.84 -9.58 -4.51
C PRO A 30 -13.56 -10.13 -3.25
N ALA A 31 -14.38 -9.27 -2.64
CA ALA A 31 -15.73 -9.61 -2.22
C ALA A 31 -16.57 -8.33 -2.32
N GLU A 32 -17.20 -8.20 -3.50
CA GLU A 32 -18.32 -7.32 -3.87
C GLU A 32 -18.18 -5.79 -3.84
N LEU A 33 -17.14 -5.19 -3.26
CA LEU A 33 -16.86 -3.77 -3.52
C LEU A 33 -15.37 -3.56 -3.75
N VAL A 34 -15.00 -3.64 -5.02
CA VAL A 34 -13.64 -3.41 -5.53
C VAL A 34 -13.24 -1.98 -5.24
N LEU A 35 -12.22 -1.81 -4.41
CA LEU A 35 -11.51 -0.54 -4.27
C LEU A 35 -10.03 -0.89 -4.37
N ASN A 36 -9.52 -0.57 -5.56
CA ASN A 36 -8.24 -1.03 -6.06
C ASN A 36 -7.08 -0.40 -5.29
N GLY A 37 -5.90 -0.91 -5.61
CA GLY A 37 -4.68 -0.21 -5.44
C GLY A 37 -3.55 -1.05 -6.01
N ILE A 38 -2.85 -0.44 -6.93
CA ILE A 38 -2.05 -1.19 -7.87
C ILE A 38 -0.64 -0.69 -7.71
N LEU A 39 0.29 -1.60 -7.42
CA LEU A 39 1.69 -1.21 -7.38
C LEU A 39 2.12 -0.83 -8.80
N LYS A 40 2.36 0.46 -9.02
CA LYS A 40 2.79 0.98 -10.34
C LYS A 40 4.29 1.11 -10.47
N GLY A 41 4.99 1.23 -9.35
CA GLY A 41 6.43 1.37 -9.37
C GLY A 41 7.02 1.36 -7.97
N PHE A 42 8.31 1.08 -7.94
CA PHE A 42 9.14 1.19 -6.75
C PHE A 42 10.55 1.60 -7.16
N ASP A 43 11.33 2.11 -6.21
CA ASP A 43 12.75 2.39 -6.41
C ASP A 43 13.64 1.51 -5.53
N GLN A 44 14.96 1.73 -5.59
CA GLN A 44 15.93 0.96 -4.80
C GLN A 44 15.86 1.20 -3.31
N ALA A 45 15.22 2.29 -2.87
CA ALA A 45 15.09 2.64 -1.48
C ALA A 45 13.81 2.04 -0.85
N THR A 46 12.89 1.56 -1.70
CA THR A 46 11.56 1.01 -1.36
C THR A 46 10.48 2.08 -1.26
N ASN A 47 10.66 3.22 -1.92
CA ASN A 47 9.57 4.14 -2.17
C ASN A 47 8.64 3.47 -3.17
N ILE A 48 7.33 3.53 -2.94
CA ILE A 48 6.35 2.86 -3.80
C ILE A 48 5.26 3.83 -4.27
N ILE A 49 4.80 3.61 -5.50
CA ILE A 49 3.69 4.31 -6.12
C ILE A 49 2.51 3.36 -6.20
N LEU A 50 1.41 3.74 -5.58
CA LEU A 50 0.14 3.01 -5.59
C LEU A 50 -0.87 3.82 -6.39
N ASP A 51 -1.43 3.24 -7.44
CA ASP A 51 -2.61 3.80 -8.09
C ASP A 51 -3.88 3.38 -7.34
N GLU A 52 -5.01 4.05 -7.56
CA GLU A 52 -6.35 3.73 -7.05
C GLU A 52 -6.48 3.45 -5.55
N SER A 53 -5.49 3.80 -4.74
CA SER A 53 -5.29 3.32 -3.36
C SER A 53 -6.32 3.81 -2.32
N HIS A 54 -6.43 3.05 -1.23
CA HIS A 54 -7.31 3.32 -0.11
C HIS A 54 -6.64 3.01 1.24
N GLU A 55 -6.93 3.83 2.24
CA GLU A 55 -6.54 3.56 3.63
C GLU A 55 -7.69 2.96 4.41
N ARG A 56 -7.40 1.90 5.16
CA ARG A 56 -8.35 1.26 6.06
C ARG A 56 -8.16 1.81 7.47
N VAL A 57 -9.14 2.58 7.94
CA VAL A 57 -9.11 3.23 9.26
C VAL A 57 -9.95 2.44 10.24
N TYR A 58 -9.33 2.07 11.36
CA TYR A 58 -9.95 1.27 12.40
C TYR A 58 -10.31 2.15 13.60
N SER A 59 -11.50 1.94 14.16
CA SER A 59 -12.02 2.67 15.31
C SER A 59 -12.61 1.69 16.32
N THR A 60 -12.54 2.03 17.61
CA THR A 60 -13.24 1.30 18.67
C THR A 60 -14.69 1.73 18.83
N LYS A 61 -15.08 2.85 18.21
CA LYS A 61 -16.43 3.44 18.30
C LYS A 61 -17.24 3.28 17.02
N GLU A 62 -16.56 3.25 15.88
CA GLU A 62 -17.17 3.18 14.55
C GLU A 62 -16.69 1.92 13.82
N GLY A 63 -17.43 1.51 12.78
CA GLY A 63 -17.00 0.43 11.91
C GLY A 63 -15.73 0.78 11.13
N VAL A 64 -15.15 -0.22 10.45
CA VAL A 64 -13.97 0.03 9.62
C VAL A 64 -14.32 0.96 8.47
N GLN A 65 -13.55 2.03 8.33
CA GLN A 65 -13.72 3.03 7.27
C GLN A 65 -12.68 2.85 6.17
N GLN A 66 -13.04 3.31 4.98
CA GLN A 66 -12.16 3.31 3.83
C GLN A 66 -12.01 4.72 3.29
N LEU A 67 -10.80 5.26 3.39
CA LEU A 67 -10.45 6.58 2.89
C LEU A 67 -9.84 6.43 1.49
N VAL A 68 -10.49 7.02 0.48
CA VAL A 68 -9.99 7.02 -0.90
C VAL A 68 -8.79 7.97 -1.00
N LEU A 69 -7.67 7.46 -1.51
CA LEU A 69 -6.44 8.23 -1.72
C LEU A 69 -6.14 8.42 -3.22
N GLY A 70 -6.51 7.45 -4.07
CA GLY A 70 -6.19 7.49 -5.50
C GLY A 70 -4.71 7.20 -5.76
N LEU A 71 -4.03 8.04 -6.54
CA LEU A 71 -2.58 7.95 -6.70
C LEU A 71 -1.88 8.39 -5.42
N TYR A 72 -1.16 7.46 -4.77
CA TYR A 72 -0.53 7.69 -3.49
C TYR A 72 0.92 7.18 -3.48
N ILE A 73 1.81 7.99 -2.93
CA ILE A 73 3.24 7.67 -2.80
C ILE A 73 3.52 7.38 -1.33
N ILE A 74 4.07 6.21 -1.06
CA ILE A 74 4.61 5.86 0.27
C ILE A 74 6.12 5.96 0.18
N ARG A 75 6.70 6.73 1.11
CA ARG A 75 8.12 6.98 1.18
C ARG A 75 8.74 6.22 2.35
N GLU A 76 9.90 5.58 2.15
CA GLU A 76 10.67 5.16 3.33
C GLU A 76 11.23 6.39 4.06
N VAL A 77 11.23 6.33 5.38
CA VAL A 77 11.96 7.28 6.21
C VAL A 77 13.22 6.58 6.67
N LEU A 78 14.37 7.09 6.23
CA LEU A 78 15.64 6.73 6.82
C LEU A 78 15.79 7.52 8.11
N TRP A 79 15.97 6.81 9.22
CA TRP A 79 16.41 7.46 10.46
C TRP A 79 17.84 7.95 10.22
N GLU A 80 18.04 9.27 10.20
CA GLU A 80 19.37 9.84 10.29
C GLU A 80 19.87 9.60 11.73
N ASN A 81 21.03 8.95 11.86
CA ASN A 81 21.69 8.71 13.15
C ASN A 81 22.13 10.01 13.81
#